data_AF-A0A842YNF0-F1
#
_entry.id   AF-A0A842YNF0-F1
#
_cell.length_a   1.000
_cell.length_b   1.000
_cell.length_c   1.000
_cell.angle_alpha   90.00
_cell.angle_beta   90.00
_cell.angle_gamma   90.00
#
_symmetry.space_group_name_H-M   'P 1'
#
loop_
_entity.id
_entity.type
_entity.pdbx_description
1 polymer ?
#
loop_
_entity_poly.entity_id
_entity_poly.type
_entity_poly.pdbx_seq_one_letter_code
_entity_poly.pdbx_strand_id
1 'polypeptide(L)'
;MHEHLYQTETLAQVNIKEYIKKLLEDLTIFYKAKIKKELEIENIQLDIDTAVPLGLIINELATNSIKHAFPTGKGTITIKLTTKNNKIELTVADNGIGMPENIKPEKNRNTRPKTSKPPKTT
;
A
#
# COMPACT_ATOMS: atom_id res chain seq x y z
N MET A 1 8.15 -20.06 -35.44
CA MET A 1 9.35 -20.25 -34.59
C MET A 1 9.90 -18.86 -34.29
N HIS A 2 9.90 -18.29 -33.09
CA HIS A 2 10.05 -18.84 -31.75
C HIS A 2 8.88 -18.45 -30.83
N GLU A 3 8.10 -19.44 -30.38
CA GLU A 3 7.01 -19.27 -29.40
C GLU A 3 7.35 -19.94 -28.04
N HIS A 4 8.59 -20.41 -27.86
CA HIS A 4 8.99 -21.25 -26.73
C HIS A 4 10.12 -20.70 -25.88
N LEU A 5 10.19 -19.37 -25.71
CA LEU A 5 11.06 -18.73 -24.71
C LEU A 5 10.32 -17.87 -23.67
N TYR A 6 8.99 -17.71 -23.79
CA TYR A 6 8.20 -16.94 -22.82
C TYR A 6 7.85 -17.70 -21.52
N GLN A 7 8.36 -18.92 -21.31
CA GLN A 7 7.94 -19.77 -20.19
C GLN A 7 8.90 -19.79 -18.99
N THR A 8 9.98 -19.00 -19.00
CA THR A 8 10.99 -19.06 -17.93
C THR A 8 11.59 -17.70 -17.57
N GLU A 9 10.79 -16.63 -17.55
CA GLU A 9 11.21 -15.37 -16.94
C GLU A 9 10.31 -15.04 -15.73
N THR A 10 10.83 -15.43 -14.55
CA THR A 10 10.52 -14.90 -13.21
C THR A 10 9.13 -15.17 -12.61
N LEU A 11 8.81 -16.44 -12.30
CA LEU A 11 7.66 -16.81 -11.45
C LEU A 11 7.96 -16.74 -9.94
N ALA A 12 8.87 -15.85 -9.49
CA ALA A 12 9.11 -15.69 -8.06
C ALA A 12 7.91 -14.98 -7.41
N GLN A 13 7.00 -15.76 -6.84
CA GLN A 13 5.87 -15.23 -6.08
C GLN A 13 6.30 -14.89 -4.65
N VAL A 14 5.93 -13.71 -4.20
CA VAL A 14 6.20 -13.18 -2.87
C VAL A 14 4.93 -13.26 -2.03
N ASN A 15 5.03 -13.89 -0.86
CA ASN A 15 3.98 -13.81 0.15
C ASN A 15 3.97 -12.41 0.75
N ILE A 16 2.97 -11.61 0.35
CA ILE A 16 3.00 -10.18 0.68
C ILE A 16 2.79 -9.91 2.17
N LYS A 17 2.06 -10.79 2.85
CA LYS A 17 1.84 -10.69 4.30
C LYS A 17 3.14 -10.84 5.07
N GLU A 18 3.90 -11.88 4.77
CA GLU A 18 5.19 -12.11 5.43
C GLU A 18 6.23 -11.06 5.03
N TYR A 19 6.22 -10.63 3.77
CA TYR A 19 7.09 -9.57 3.30
C TYR A 19 6.85 -8.24 4.04
N ILE A 20 5.60 -7.77 4.13
CA ILE A 20 5.25 -6.53 4.84
C ILE A 20 5.56 -6.65 6.33
N LYS A 21 5.26 -7.81 6.94
CA LYS A 21 5.55 -8.05 8.35
C LYS A 21 7.05 -7.92 8.64
N LYS A 22 7.89 -8.51 7.79
CA LYS A 22 9.36 -8.41 7.91
C LYS A 22 9.84 -6.97 7.70
N LEU A 23 9.36 -6.30 6.64
CA LEU A 23 9.68 -4.90 6.37
C LEU A 23 9.43 -4.00 7.59
N LEU A 24 8.25 -4.13 8.21
CA LEU A 24 7.92 -3.35 9.40
C LEU A 24 8.74 -3.73 10.63
N GLU A 25 9.10 -5.01 10.78
CA GLU A 25 10.00 -5.45 11.85
C GLU A 25 11.38 -4.80 11.72
N ASP A 26 11.98 -4.89 10.53
CA ASP A 26 13.29 -4.31 10.23
C ASP A 26 13.29 -2.79 10.48
N LEU A 27 12.23 -2.09 10.07
CA LEU A 27 12.06 -0.66 10.35
C LEU A 27 11.97 -0.36 11.85
N THR A 28 11.17 -1.10 12.60
CA THR A 28 11.03 -0.89 14.05
C THR A 28 12.35 -1.10 14.80
N ILE A 29 13.14 -2.09 14.38
CA ILE A 29 14.47 -2.37 14.93
C ILE A 29 15.43 -1.23 14.59
N PHE A 30 15.50 -0.83 13.31
CA PHE A 30 16.41 0.21 12.84
C PHE A 30 16.21 1.55 13.55
N TYR A 31 14.95 2.00 13.67
CA TYR A 31 14.61 3.25 14.35
C TYR A 31 14.48 3.12 15.87
N LYS A 32 14.67 1.91 16.43
CA LYS A 32 14.44 1.61 17.86
C LYS A 32 13.05 2.06 18.34
N ALA A 33 12.06 2.01 17.44
CA ALA A 33 10.73 2.53 17.66
C ALA A 33 9.87 1.50 18.42
N LYS A 34 9.12 1.97 19.43
CA LYS A 34 8.21 1.13 20.23
C LYS A 34 6.76 1.33 19.77
N ILE A 35 6.53 1.13 18.47
CA ILE A 35 5.22 1.29 17.85
C ILE A 35 4.48 -0.05 17.76
N LYS A 36 3.16 -0.02 17.94
CA LYS A 36 2.27 -1.15 17.70
C LYS A 36 2.04 -1.29 16.18
N LYS A 37 2.02 -2.52 15.70
CA LYS A 37 1.74 -2.86 14.29
C LYS A 37 0.41 -3.59 14.23
N GLU A 38 -0.56 -3.04 13.50
CA GLU A 38 -1.85 -3.67 13.25
C GLU A 38 -1.95 -4.05 11.78
N LEU A 39 -2.01 -5.36 11.50
CA LEU A 39 -1.94 -5.89 10.13
C LEU A 39 -3.22 -6.63 9.78
N GLU A 40 -3.94 -6.12 8.79
CA GLU A 40 -5.10 -6.75 8.17
C GLU A 40 -4.78 -7.03 6.70
N ILE A 41 -3.97 -8.06 6.46
CA ILE A 41 -3.44 -8.40 5.15
C ILE A 41 -3.99 -9.75 4.71
N GLU A 42 -4.71 -9.76 3.59
CA GLU A 42 -5.13 -11.00 2.93
C GLU A 42 -3.91 -11.83 2.49
N ASN A 43 -4.08 -13.15 2.41
CA ASN A 43 -3.01 -14.04 1.96
C ASN A 43 -2.89 -13.99 0.43
N ILE A 44 -2.23 -12.94 -0.08
CA ILE A 44 -2.05 -12.66 -1.50
C ILE A 44 -0.61 -12.99 -1.90
N GLN A 45 -0.46 -13.69 -3.02
CA GLN A 45 0.83 -13.90 -3.68
C GLN A 45 0.97 -12.87 -4.80
N LEU A 46 2.05 -12.09 -4.77
CA LEU A 46 2.35 -11.11 -5.81
C LEU A 46 3.62 -11.48 -6.56
N ASP A 47 3.69 -11.13 -7.83
CA ASP A 47 4.96 -11.14 -8.54
C ASP A 47 5.95 -10.14 -7.90
N ILE A 48 7.24 -10.36 -8.15
CA ILE A 48 8.29 -9.49 -7.64
C ILE A 48 8.16 -8.05 -8.15
N ASP A 49 7.71 -7.88 -9.39
CA ASP A 49 7.55 -6.59 -10.05
C ASP A 49 6.48 -5.71 -9.41
N THR A 50 5.49 -6.32 -8.73
CA THR A 50 4.48 -5.63 -7.93
C THR A 50 4.89 -5.54 -6.46
N ALA A 51 5.47 -6.61 -5.90
CA ALA A 51 5.83 -6.67 -4.48
C ALA A 51 6.89 -5.62 -4.10
N VAL A 52 7.89 -5.41 -4.96
CA VAL A 52 8.99 -4.47 -4.67
C VAL A 52 8.50 -3.01 -4.62
N PRO A 53 7.80 -2.48 -5.64
CA PRO A 53 7.22 -1.13 -5.55
C PRO A 53 6.26 -0.97 -4.38
N LEU A 54 5.43 -1.98 -4.09
CA LEU A 54 4.51 -1.95 -2.96
C LEU A 54 5.26 -1.84 -1.62
N GLY A 55 6.35 -2.60 -1.47
CA GLY A 55 7.24 -2.53 -0.31
C GLY A 55 7.84 -1.15 -0.11
N LEU A 56 8.29 -0.51 -1.20
CA LEU A 56 8.83 0.86 -1.14
C LEU A 56 7.79 1.88 -0.69
N ILE A 57 6.56 1.81 -1.22
CA ILE A 57 5.47 2.71 -0.79
C ILE A 57 5.22 2.56 0.70
N ILE A 58 5.11 1.32 1.19
CA ILE A 58 4.89 1.05 2.61
C ILE A 58 6.09 1.51 3.44
N ASN A 59 7.31 1.30 2.96
CA ASN A 59 8.54 1.72 3.64
C ASN A 59 8.56 3.22 3.90
N GLU A 60 8.29 4.03 2.87
CA GLU A 60 8.30 5.48 2.99
C GLU A 60 7.21 5.99 3.92
N LEU A 61 5.98 5.46 3.78
CA LEU A 61 4.86 5.85 4.63
C LEU A 61 5.11 5.47 6.09
N ALA A 62 5.54 4.24 6.36
CA ALA A 62 5.84 3.78 7.71
C ALA A 62 7.03 4.54 8.32
N THR A 63 8.07 4.81 7.53
CA THR A 63 9.21 5.62 7.97
C THR A 63 8.77 7.03 8.36
N ASN A 64 7.90 7.65 7.56
CA ASN A 64 7.36 8.97 7.86
C ASN A 64 6.54 8.97 9.15
N SER A 65 5.68 7.97 9.36
CA SER A 65 4.92 7.85 10.61
C SER A 65 5.86 7.67 11.81
N ILE A 66 6.88 6.79 11.72
CA ILE A 66 7.86 6.58 12.79
C ILE A 66 8.61 7.87 13.15
N LYS A 67 9.08 8.62 12.13
CA LYS A 67 9.90 9.81 12.34
C LYS A 67 9.11 11.02 12.81
N HIS A 68 7.89 11.19 12.30
CA HIS A 68 7.18 12.46 12.40
C HIS A 68 5.84 12.36 13.15
N ALA A 69 5.14 11.23 13.09
CA ALA A 69 3.80 11.11 13.65
C ALA A 69 3.79 10.83 15.16
N PHE A 70 4.88 10.27 15.72
CA PHE A 70 4.95 9.80 17.10
C PHE A 70 6.04 10.51 17.95
N PRO A 71 5.84 11.78 18.34
CA PRO A 71 6.83 12.55 19.10
C PRO A 71 7.19 11.94 20.47
N THR A 72 6.28 11.14 21.06
CA THR A 72 6.51 10.43 22.32
C THR A 72 7.13 9.03 22.13
N GLY A 73 7.40 8.64 20.88
CA GLY A 73 7.92 7.31 20.52
C GLY A 73 6.91 6.17 20.68
N LYS A 74 5.63 6.49 20.93
CA LYS A 74 4.52 5.54 21.05
C LYS A 74 3.44 5.86 20.03
N GLY A 75 2.85 4.82 19.47
CA GLY A 75 1.77 4.92 18.50
C GLY A 75 1.48 3.59 17.83
N THR A 76 0.56 3.62 16.88
CA THR A 76 0.11 2.46 16.12
C THR A 76 0.21 2.79 14.63
N ILE A 77 0.83 1.91 13.87
CA ILE A 77 0.73 1.89 12.41
C ILE A 77 -0.19 0.73 12.03
N THR A 78 -1.18 1.03 11.19
CA THR A 78 -2.12 0.07 10.65
C THR A 78 -1.84 -0.11 9.15
N ILE A 79 -1.64 -1.35 8.72
CA ILE A 79 -1.58 -1.71 7.31
C ILE A 79 -2.73 -2.65 7.00
N LYS A 80 -3.53 -2.28 5.99
CA LYS A 80 -4.56 -3.13 5.42
C LYS A 80 -4.28 -3.37 3.95
N LEU A 81 -4.37 -4.62 3.53
CA LEU A 81 -4.21 -5.00 2.13
C LEU A 81 -5.30 -6.01 1.77
N THR A 82 -6.25 -5.57 0.96
CA THR A 82 -7.43 -6.35 0.58
C THR A 82 -7.64 -6.37 -0.92
N THR A 83 -8.38 -7.37 -1.40
CA THR A 83 -8.72 -7.50 -2.81
C THR A 83 -10.16 -7.06 -3.04
N LYS A 84 -10.38 -6.09 -3.94
CA LYS A 84 -11.72 -5.59 -4.29
C LYS A 84 -11.81 -5.32 -5.79
N ASN A 85 -12.82 -5.89 -6.46
CA ASN A 85 -13.07 -5.71 -7.90
C ASN A 85 -11.82 -5.96 -8.78
N ASN A 86 -11.11 -7.07 -8.53
CA ASN A 86 -9.84 -7.43 -9.19
C ASN A 86 -8.72 -6.39 -9.04
N LYS A 87 -8.77 -5.57 -7.98
CA LYS A 87 -7.71 -4.63 -7.61
C LYS A 87 -7.29 -4.87 -6.18
N ILE A 88 -6.06 -4.52 -5.89
CA ILE A 88 -5.52 -4.52 -4.54
C ILE A 88 -5.71 -3.11 -3.96
N GLU A 89 -6.36 -3.02 -2.81
CA GLU A 89 -6.44 -1.79 -2.02
C GLU A 89 -5.43 -1.88 -0.87
N LEU A 90 -4.43 -1.01 -0.90
CA LEU A 90 -3.51 -0.77 0.21
C LEU A 90 -4.02 0.42 1.02
N THR A 91 -4.20 0.22 2.33
CA THR A 91 -4.37 1.30 3.30
C THR A 91 -3.18 1.30 4.25
N VAL A 92 -2.54 2.46 4.42
CA VAL A 92 -1.54 2.70 5.46
C VAL A 92 -2.06 3.86 6.30
N ALA A 93 -2.17 3.65 7.60
CA ALA A 93 -2.65 4.64 8.54
C ALA A 93 -1.80 4.65 9.81
N ASP A 94 -1.78 5.79 10.48
CA ASP A 94 -1.23 5.94 11.82
C ASP A 94 -2.20 6.73 12.70
N ASN A 95 -2.00 6.63 14.02
CA ASN A 95 -2.75 7.40 15.02
C ASN A 95 -1.91 8.52 15.65
N GLY A 96 -0.95 9.06 14.89
CA GLY A 96 -0.07 10.12 15.36
C GLY A 96 -0.72 11.50 15.32
N ILE A 97 0.13 12.52 15.40
CA ILE A 97 -0.28 13.94 15.46
C ILE A 97 -0.95 14.47 14.18
N GLY A 98 -0.97 13.68 13.11
CA GLY A 98 -1.53 14.06 11.81
C GLY A 98 -0.63 15.01 11.02
N MET A 99 -1.15 15.48 9.87
CA MET A 99 -0.48 16.44 9.00
C MET A 99 -0.80 17.88 9.42
N PRO A 100 0.11 18.84 9.22
CA PRO A 100 -0.19 20.24 9.45
C PRO A 100 -1.30 20.75 8.51
N GLU A 101 -2.15 21.66 9.01
CA GLU A 101 -3.41 22.08 8.35
C GLU A 101 -3.23 22.70 6.94
N ASN A 102 -2.02 23.16 6.63
CA ASN A 102 -1.67 23.73 5.33
C ASN A 102 -1.44 22.68 4.23
N ILE A 103 -1.35 21.40 4.57
CA ILE A 103 -1.24 20.29 3.61
C ILE A 103 -2.64 19.75 3.33
N LYS A 104 -3.30 20.27 2.28
CA LYS A 104 -4.57 19.71 1.80
C LYS A 104 -4.27 18.64 0.75
N PRO A 105 -4.78 17.39 0.90
CA PRO A 105 -4.67 16.40 -0.17
C PRO A 105 -5.40 16.93 -1.41
N GLU A 106 -4.71 16.98 -2.55
CA GLU A 106 -5.35 17.30 -3.82
C GLU A 106 -6.43 16.24 -4.11
N LYS A 107 -7.70 16.68 -4.16
CA LYS A 107 -8.80 15.81 -4.61
C LYS A 107 -8.60 15.53 -6.09
N ASN A 108 -8.10 14.35 -6.42
CA ASN A 108 -7.97 13.91 -7.80
C ASN A 108 -9.36 13.79 -8.45
N ARG A 109 -9.68 14.67 -9.42
CA ARG A 109 -10.95 14.71 -10.15
C ARG A 109 -11.00 13.64 -11.24
N ASN A 110 -11.05 12.36 -10.88
CA ASN A 110 -11.39 11.29 -11.83
C ASN A 110 -12.83 10.80 -11.62
N THR A 111 -13.80 11.70 -11.78
CA THR A 111 -15.18 11.30 -12.07
C THR A 111 -15.37 11.31 -13.58
N ARG A 112 -15.33 10.13 -14.23
CA ARG A 112 -15.86 10.00 -15.59
C ARG A 112 -17.32 10.48 -15.57
N PRO A 113 -17.74 11.45 -16.41
CA PRO A 113 -19.14 11.79 -16.50
C PRO A 113 -19.91 10.59 -17.06
N LYS A 114 -20.95 10.14 -16.33
CA LYS A 114 -21.91 9.16 -16.85
C LYS A 114 -22.64 9.81 -18.03
N THR A 115 -22.37 9.35 -19.25
CA THR A 115 -23.20 9.65 -20.42
C THR A 115 -24.59 9.03 -20.21
N SER A 116 -25.62 9.86 -20.14
CA SER A 116 -27.04 9.51 -20.30
C SER A 116 -27.60 10.55 -21.28
N LYS A 117 -28.28 10.27 -22.40
CA LYS A 117 -29.26 9.25 -22.82
C LYS A 117 -29.22 9.10 -24.37
N PRO A 118 -29.84 8.06 -24.97
CA PRO A 118 -29.97 7.90 -26.43
C PRO A 118 -30.99 8.89 -27.06
N PRO A 119 -30.99 9.07 -28.40
CA PRO A 119 -31.75 10.12 -29.08
C PRO A 119 -33.26 9.88 -29.04
N LYS A 120 -34.03 10.97 -28.93
CA LYS A 120 -35.48 10.97 -29.13
C LYS A 120 -35.78 10.71 -30.61
N THR A 121 -36.55 9.66 -30.89
CA THR A 121 -37.28 9.49 -32.15
C THR A 121 -38.53 10.35 -32.11
N THR A 122 -38.67 11.27 -33.07
CA THR A 122 -39.95 11.74 -33.60
C THR A 122 -39.72 12.19 -35.03
#